data_AF-A0A7K2QPE6-F1
#
_entry.id   AF-A0A7K2QPE6-F1
#
_cell.length_a   1.000
_cell.length_b   1.000
_cell.length_c   1.000
_cell.angle_alpha   90.00
_cell.angle_beta   90.00
_cell.angle_gamma   90.00
#
_symmetry.space_group_name_H-M   'P 1'
#
loop_
_entity.id
_entity.type
_entity.pdbx_description
1 polymer ?
#
loop_
_entity_poly.entity_id
_entity_poly.type
_entity_poly.pdbx_seq_one_letter_code
_entity_poly.pdbx_strand_id
1 'polypeptide(L)'
;MTTAIQGIFAVRPYTPHCQVIHDEGDHAVIGISSGNSYFTHDRVLELARWGLAHFRQVDLIWTDMHVAEMFVALGYPEVEAQRKAVKNLRGVRAKVTSAVATLDPEGERLRGRPMSALLELPAYQRIRSGLDVLMADDPE
;
A
#
# COMPACT_ATOMS: atom_id res chain seq x y z
N MET A 1 14.37 -19.48 6.18
CA MET A 1 13.86 -18.09 6.24
C MET A 1 13.90 -17.67 7.69
N THR A 2 14.42 -16.49 7.99
CA THR A 2 14.60 -16.03 9.37
C THR A 2 13.74 -14.79 9.59
N THR A 3 12.96 -14.77 10.66
CA THR A 3 12.26 -13.56 11.09
C THR A 3 13.24 -12.68 11.85
N ALA A 4 13.43 -11.44 11.42
CA ALA A 4 14.27 -10.46 12.12
C ALA A 4 13.42 -9.35 12.73
N ILE A 5 13.78 -8.91 13.94
CA ILE A 5 13.15 -7.73 14.55
C ILE A 5 13.92 -6.50 14.07
N GLN A 6 13.21 -5.57 13.43
CA GLN A 6 13.74 -4.31 12.91
C GLN A 6 12.94 -3.14 13.50
N GLY A 7 13.48 -2.53 14.57
CA GLY A 7 12.73 -1.59 15.39
C GLY A 7 11.56 -2.29 16.08
N ILE A 8 10.34 -1.86 15.79
CA ILE A 8 9.11 -2.45 16.36
C ILE A 8 8.46 -3.50 15.46
N PHE A 9 9.02 -3.76 14.27
CA PHE A 9 8.44 -4.67 13.29
C PHE A 9 9.21 -5.98 13.23
N ALA A 10 8.49 -7.10 13.20
CA ALA A 10 9.05 -8.39 12.81
C ALA A 10 8.94 -8.52 11.29
N VAL A 11 10.08 -8.59 10.61
CA VAL A 11 10.17 -8.69 9.15
C VAL A 11 10.47 -10.13 8.78
N ARG A 12 9.66 -10.68 7.87
CA ARG A 12 9.78 -12.05 7.39
C ARG A 12 9.65 -12.07 5.87
N PRO A 13 10.77 -12.06 5.12
CA PRO A 13 10.73 -12.21 3.67
C PRO A 13 10.08 -13.52 3.25
N TYR A 14 9.28 -13.48 2.17
CA TYR A 14 8.45 -14.61 1.75
C TYR A 14 9.24 -15.78 1.16
N THR A 15 10.38 -15.50 0.53
CA THR A 15 11.30 -16.50 -0.03
C THR A 15 12.75 -16.11 0.30
N PRO A 16 13.74 -17.02 0.14
CA PRO A 16 15.15 -16.65 0.25
C PRO A 16 15.55 -15.54 -0.74
N HIS A 17 14.95 -15.49 -1.93
CA HIS A 17 15.20 -14.42 -2.89
C HIS A 17 14.65 -13.08 -2.39
N CYS A 18 13.50 -13.07 -1.71
CA CYS A 18 13.00 -11.85 -1.06
C CYS A 18 13.92 -11.37 0.07
N GLN A 19 14.67 -12.25 0.75
CA GLN A 19 15.67 -11.83 1.74
C GLN A 19 16.79 -11.04 1.06
N VAL A 20 17.28 -11.51 -0.09
CA VAL A 20 18.31 -10.78 -0.87
C VAL A 20 17.80 -9.39 -1.27
N ILE A 21 16.59 -9.29 -1.81
CA ILE A 21 15.98 -8.01 -2.19
C ILE A 21 15.80 -7.08 -0.97
N HIS A 22 15.42 -7.65 0.18
CA HIS A 22 15.28 -6.90 1.43
C HIS A 22 16.64 -6.38 1.93
N ASP A 23 17.69 -7.21 1.86
CA ASP A 23 19.05 -6.86 2.26
C ASP A 23 19.68 -5.78 1.35
N GLU A 24 19.30 -5.73 0.06
CA GLU A 24 19.72 -4.68 -0.87
C GLU A 24 19.18 -3.29 -0.49
N GLY A 25 17.98 -3.23 0.11
CA GLY A 25 17.44 -2.00 0.68
C GLY A 25 17.17 -0.89 -0.34
N ASP A 26 16.83 -1.22 -1.59
CA ASP A 26 16.58 -0.22 -2.62
C ASP A 26 15.23 0.47 -2.47
N HIS A 27 14.15 -0.32 -2.46
CA HIS A 27 12.79 0.22 -2.48
C HIS A 27 11.83 -0.62 -1.64
N ALA A 28 10.91 0.04 -0.95
CA ALA A 28 9.76 -0.61 -0.33
C ALA A 28 8.44 0.03 -0.78
N VAL A 29 7.49 -0.82 -1.17
CA VAL A 29 6.07 -0.46 -1.25
C VAL A 29 5.38 -0.88 0.05
N ILE A 30 4.76 0.06 0.74
CA ILE A 30 3.94 -0.21 1.92
C ILE A 30 2.48 0.02 1.54
N GLY A 31 1.75 -1.08 1.35
CA GLY A 31 0.32 -1.08 1.05
C GLY A 31 -0.53 -0.74 2.27
N ILE A 32 -1.50 0.16 2.12
CA ILE A 32 -2.36 0.65 3.20
C ILE A 32 -3.82 0.49 2.79
N SER A 33 -4.53 -0.42 3.46
CA SER A 33 -5.95 -0.67 3.18
C SER A 33 -6.85 0.40 3.80
N SER A 34 -7.78 0.92 3.00
CA SER A 34 -8.80 1.87 3.44
C SER A 34 -9.76 1.26 4.46
N GLY A 35 -10.01 1.96 5.57
CA GLY A 35 -10.98 1.51 6.59
C GLY A 35 -10.51 0.39 7.51
N ASN A 36 -9.24 -0.04 7.41
CA ASN A 36 -8.66 -1.05 8.29
C ASN A 36 -8.08 -0.40 9.57
N SER A 37 -8.50 -0.88 10.74
CA SER A 37 -8.13 -0.34 12.05
C SER A 37 -6.66 -0.56 12.41
N TYR A 38 -5.96 -1.51 11.76
CA TYR A 38 -4.52 -1.69 11.91
C TYR A 38 -3.75 -0.41 11.57
N PHE A 39 -4.15 0.27 10.49
CA PHE A 39 -3.51 1.49 10.01
C PHE A 39 -4.03 2.72 10.77
N THR A 40 -3.70 2.80 12.05
CA THR A 40 -3.82 4.05 12.83
C THR A 40 -2.86 5.12 12.28
N HIS A 41 -3.01 6.37 12.73
CA HIS A 41 -2.07 7.43 12.34
C HIS A 41 -0.65 7.08 12.77
N ASP A 42 -0.48 6.70 14.04
CA ASP A 42 0.81 6.26 14.60
C ASP A 42 1.39 5.08 13.84
N ARG A 43 0.58 4.04 13.52
CA ARG A 43 1.07 2.87 12.81
C ARG A 43 1.59 3.21 11.41
N VAL A 44 0.92 4.10 10.68
CA VAL A 44 1.38 4.55 9.35
C VAL A 44 2.68 5.34 9.47
N LEU A 45 2.80 6.19 10.50
CA LEU A 45 4.02 6.95 10.76
C LEU A 45 5.19 6.02 11.14
N GLU A 46 4.96 5.03 11.98
CA GLU A 46 5.94 4.01 12.36
C GLU A 46 6.41 3.18 11.16
N LEU A 47 5.49 2.72 10.32
CA LEU A 47 5.80 1.99 9.08
C LEU A 47 6.66 2.83 8.15
N ALA A 48 6.34 4.11 7.98
CA ALA A 48 7.11 5.03 7.14
C ALA A 48 8.52 5.28 7.72
N ARG A 49 8.65 5.47 9.04
CA ARG A 49 9.96 5.57 9.71
C ARG A 49 10.80 4.30 9.53
N TRP A 50 10.18 3.13 9.71
CA TRP A 50 10.85 1.85 9.46
C TRP A 50 11.31 1.75 8.01
N GLY A 51 10.45 2.10 7.04
CA GLY A 51 10.81 2.10 5.63
C GLY A 51 12.03 2.99 5.34
N LEU A 52 12.01 4.24 5.81
CA LEU A 52 13.11 5.19 5.60
C LEU A 52 14.43 4.77 6.27
N ALA A 53 14.38 3.97 7.33
CA ALA A 53 15.56 3.44 7.99
C ALA A 53 16.20 2.26 7.24
N HIS A 54 15.45 1.55 6.40
CA HIS A 54 15.92 0.32 5.75
C HIS A 54 16.00 0.42 4.22
N PHE A 55 15.32 1.39 3.60
CA PHE A 55 15.23 1.51 2.15
C PHE A 55 15.64 2.89 1.64
N ARG A 56 16.30 2.94 0.48
CA ARG A 56 16.66 4.20 -0.18
C ARG A 56 15.43 4.99 -0.58
N GLN A 57 14.38 4.31 -1.07
CA GLN A 57 13.10 4.89 -1.45
C GLN A 57 11.92 4.12 -0.84
N VAL A 58 10.86 4.82 -0.47
CA VAL A 58 9.62 4.25 0.08
C VAL A 58 8.40 4.86 -0.59
N ASP A 59 7.44 4.01 -0.97
CA ASP A 59 6.13 4.43 -1.47
C ASP A 59 5.02 3.89 -0.55
N LEU A 60 4.29 4.80 0.09
CA LEU A 60 3.04 4.50 0.79
C LEU A 60 1.89 4.51 -0.24
N ILE A 61 1.35 3.33 -0.55
CA ILE A 61 0.27 3.17 -1.52
C ILE A 61 -1.01 2.81 -0.79
N TRP A 62 -2.03 3.68 -0.84
CA TRP A 62 -3.34 3.33 -0.30
C TRP A 62 -4.30 2.86 -1.39
N THR A 63 -5.08 1.82 -1.09
CA THR A 63 -6.08 1.29 -2.01
C THR A 63 -7.30 2.20 -2.02
N ASP A 64 -7.50 2.91 -3.14
CA ASP A 64 -8.64 3.82 -3.34
C ASP A 64 -9.64 3.37 -4.39
N MET A 65 -9.40 2.22 -5.02
CA MET A 65 -10.28 1.61 -6.01
C MET A 65 -11.09 0.47 -5.38
N HIS A 66 -12.29 0.23 -5.92
CA HIS A 66 -13.19 -0.88 -5.55
C HIS A 66 -13.65 -0.93 -4.09
N VAL A 67 -13.48 0.17 -3.33
CA VAL A 67 -13.81 0.21 -1.90
C VAL A 67 -15.33 0.21 -1.66
N ALA A 68 -16.11 0.86 -2.52
CA ALA A 68 -17.57 0.87 -2.41
C ALA A 68 -18.15 -0.50 -2.81
N GLU A 69 -17.63 -1.09 -3.87
CA GLU A 69 -18.00 -2.40 -4.38
C GLU A 69 -17.71 -3.49 -3.34
N MET A 70 -16.59 -3.39 -2.62
CA MET A 70 -16.32 -4.24 -1.46
C MET A 70 -17.41 -4.10 -0.37
N PHE A 71 -17.88 -2.89 -0.06
CA PHE A 71 -18.97 -2.72 0.90
C PHE A 71 -20.31 -3.25 0.39
N VAL A 72 -20.61 -3.11 -0.89
CA VAL A 72 -21.80 -3.72 -1.50
C VAL A 72 -21.73 -5.25 -1.38
N ALA A 73 -20.58 -5.85 -1.68
CA ALA A 73 -20.36 -7.29 -1.53
C ALA A 73 -20.50 -7.76 -0.07
N LEU A 74 -20.25 -6.89 0.91
CA LEU A 74 -20.47 -7.14 2.34
C LEU A 74 -21.92 -6.90 2.80
N GLY A 75 -22.83 -6.56 1.88
CA GLY A 75 -24.27 -6.42 2.14
C GLY A 75 -24.75 -5.00 2.44
N TYR A 76 -23.92 -3.97 2.26
CA TYR A 76 -24.36 -2.58 2.41
C TYR A 76 -25.19 -2.12 1.20
N PRO A 77 -26.26 -1.33 1.41
CA PRO A 77 -26.92 -0.62 0.31
C PRO A 77 -25.93 0.31 -0.40
N GLU A 78 -26.03 0.46 -1.72
CA GLU A 78 -25.07 1.20 -2.55
C GLU A 78 -24.78 2.62 -2.04
N VAL A 79 -25.82 3.36 -1.62
CA VAL A 79 -25.67 4.73 -1.10
C VAL A 79 -24.86 4.74 0.20
N GLU A 80 -25.07 3.76 1.07
CA GLU A 80 -24.32 3.63 2.32
C GLU A 80 -22.88 3.17 2.07
N ALA A 81 -22.70 2.20 1.17
CA ALA A 81 -21.40 1.74 0.70
C ALA A 81 -20.55 2.90 0.17
N GLN A 82 -21.13 3.76 -0.66
CA GLN A 82 -20.45 4.92 -1.22
C GLN A 82 -20.08 5.96 -0.14
N ARG A 83 -21.01 6.27 0.78
CA ARG A 83 -20.72 7.18 1.91
C ARG A 83 -19.59 6.65 2.78
N LYS A 84 -19.59 5.35 3.05
CA LYS A 84 -18.58 4.68 3.88
C LYS A 84 -17.22 4.63 3.17
N ALA A 85 -17.20 4.34 1.86
CA ALA A 85 -16.01 4.40 1.04
C ALA A 85 -15.38 5.80 1.08
N VAL A 86 -16.14 6.85 0.75
CA VAL A 86 -15.65 8.25 0.78
C VAL A 86 -15.05 8.61 2.15
N LYS A 87 -15.73 8.26 3.25
CA LYS A 87 -15.22 8.49 4.61
C LYS A 87 -13.88 7.79 4.85
N ASN A 88 -13.78 6.52 4.48
CA ASN A 88 -12.58 5.71 4.68
C ASN A 88 -11.41 6.20 3.81
N LEU A 89 -11.68 6.55 2.55
CA LEU A 89 -10.70 7.12 1.61
C LEU A 89 -10.13 8.44 2.11
N ARG A 90 -10.99 9.34 2.61
CA ARG A 90 -10.54 10.60 3.22
C ARG A 90 -9.65 10.34 4.43
N GLY A 91 -10.02 9.39 5.28
CA GLY A 91 -9.27 9.03 6.47
C GLY A 91 -7.89 8.46 6.17
N VAL A 92 -7.78 7.51 5.24
CA VAL A 92 -6.47 6.91 4.88
C VAL A 92 -5.58 7.92 4.17
N ARG A 93 -6.14 8.73 3.24
CA ARG A 93 -5.40 9.77 2.55
C ARG A 93 -4.78 10.74 3.55
N ALA A 94 -5.55 11.23 4.51
CA ALA A 94 -5.05 12.16 5.53
C ALA A 94 -3.91 11.57 6.36
N LYS A 95 -4.01 10.29 6.76
CA LYS A 95 -2.94 9.60 7.50
C LYS A 95 -1.66 9.50 6.68
N VAL A 96 -1.76 9.08 5.42
CA VAL A 96 -0.61 8.94 4.53
C VAL A 96 0.04 10.30 4.25
N THR A 97 -0.73 11.30 3.85
CA THR A 97 -0.18 12.64 3.55
C THR A 97 0.43 13.29 4.79
N SER A 98 -0.15 13.07 5.97
CA SER A 98 0.42 13.53 7.23
C SER A 98 1.76 12.88 7.54
N ALA A 99 1.90 11.57 7.30
CA ALA A 99 3.15 10.85 7.52
C ALA A 99 4.26 11.34 6.58
N VAL A 100 3.95 11.52 5.29
CA VAL A 100 4.89 12.09 4.30
C VAL A 100 5.33 13.50 4.74
N ALA A 101 4.38 14.40 5.00
CA ALA A 101 4.70 15.78 5.38
C ALA A 101 5.52 15.88 6.68
N THR A 102 5.37 14.90 7.58
CA THR A 102 6.08 14.86 8.87
C THR A 102 7.51 14.31 8.74
N LEU A 103 7.73 13.35 7.85
CA LEU A 103 8.99 12.60 7.78
C LEU A 103 9.89 13.02 6.62
N ASP A 104 9.31 13.51 5.53
CA ASP A 104 10.00 13.89 4.31
C ASP A 104 9.17 14.95 3.56
N PRO A 105 9.14 16.20 4.06
CA PRO A 105 8.32 17.27 3.48
C PRO A 105 8.72 17.62 2.04
N GLU A 106 9.99 17.42 1.68
CA GLU A 106 10.50 17.64 0.32
C GLU A 106 10.22 16.46 -0.63
N GLY A 107 9.82 15.30 -0.08
CA GLY A 107 9.41 14.12 -0.86
C GLY A 107 10.57 13.45 -1.61
N GLU A 108 11.79 13.56 -1.09
CA GLU A 108 13.00 13.02 -1.73
C GLU A 108 12.98 11.49 -1.76
N ARG A 109 12.65 10.86 -0.63
CA ARG A 109 12.77 9.42 -0.39
C ARG A 109 11.45 8.75 -0.04
N LEU A 110 10.46 9.48 0.46
CA LEU A 110 9.15 8.97 0.87
C LEU A 110 8.03 9.63 0.05
N ARG A 111 7.22 8.81 -0.61
CA ARG A 111 6.08 9.25 -1.43
C ARG A 111 4.79 8.62 -0.94
N GLY A 112 3.69 9.38 -1.00
CA GLY A 112 2.35 8.87 -0.71
C GLY A 112 1.47 9.01 -1.95
N ARG A 113 0.92 7.91 -2.47
CA ARG A 113 0.10 7.92 -3.69
C ARG A 113 -1.12 6.98 -3.58
N PRO A 114 -2.27 7.34 -4.18
CA PRO A 114 -3.37 6.39 -4.33
C PRO A 114 -2.98 5.30 -5.32
N MET A 115 -3.55 4.10 -5.18
CA MET A 115 -3.36 3.03 -6.14
C MET A 115 -3.89 3.41 -7.54
N SER A 116 -4.96 4.20 -7.62
CA SER A 116 -5.49 4.72 -8.89
C SER A 116 -4.47 5.53 -9.70
N ALA A 117 -3.51 6.21 -9.04
CA ALA A 117 -2.46 6.95 -9.74
C ALA A 117 -1.45 6.04 -10.46
N LEU A 118 -1.45 4.73 -10.16
CA LEU A 118 -0.59 3.76 -10.84
C LEU A 118 -1.19 3.29 -12.16
N LEU A 119 -2.50 3.46 -12.38
CA LEU A 119 -3.21 2.98 -13.57
C LEU A 119 -2.66 3.57 -14.87
N GLU A 120 -2.16 4.80 -14.82
CA GLU A 120 -1.63 5.51 -15.99
C GLU A 120 -0.16 5.16 -16.30
N LEU A 121 0.50 4.36 -15.45
CA LEU A 121 1.89 3.96 -15.69
C LEU A 121 1.95 2.88 -16.79
N PRO A 122 2.71 3.09 -17.88
CA PRO A 122 2.80 2.10 -18.95
C PRO A 122 3.27 0.72 -18.46
N ALA A 123 4.15 0.68 -17.46
CA ALA A 123 4.59 -0.57 -16.85
C ALA A 123 3.45 -1.28 -16.10
N TYR A 124 2.61 -0.55 -15.38
CA TYR A 124 1.45 -1.10 -14.68
C TYR A 124 0.42 -1.65 -15.68
N GLN A 125 0.11 -0.89 -16.73
CA GLN A 125 -0.81 -1.31 -17.79
C GLN A 125 -0.34 -2.60 -18.46
N ARG A 126 0.96 -2.71 -18.80
CA ARG A 126 1.52 -3.95 -19.38
C ARG A 126 1.33 -5.16 -18.48
N ILE A 127 1.64 -5.03 -17.19
CA ILE A 127 1.46 -6.13 -16.22
C ILE A 127 -0.02 -6.47 -16.10
N ARG A 128 -0.89 -5.46 -16.02
CA ARG A 128 -2.33 -5.67 -15.88
C ARG A 128 -2.92 -6.39 -17.09
N SER A 129 -2.58 -5.97 -18.31
CA SER A 129 -3.05 -6.63 -19.52
C SER A 129 -2.54 -8.07 -19.63
N GLY A 130 -1.29 -8.34 -19.21
CA GLY A 130 -0.79 -9.71 -19.13
C GLY A 130 -1.56 -10.58 -18.13
N LEU A 131 -1.91 -10.02 -16.97
CA LEU A 131 -2.75 -10.69 -15.97
C LEU A 131 -4.17 -10.96 -16.50
N ASP A 132 -4.78 -9.99 -17.18
CA ASP A 132 -6.14 -10.15 -17.72
C ASP A 132 -6.19 -11.28 -18.79
N VAL A 133 -5.12 -11.44 -19.60
CA VAL A 133 -4.98 -12.56 -20.54
C VAL A 133 -4.84 -13.89 -19.79
N LEU A 134 -3.96 -13.96 -18.80
CA LEU A 134 -3.77 -15.19 -18.01
C LEU A 134 -5.06 -15.59 -17.28
N MET A 135 -5.79 -14.64 -16.68
CA MET A 135 -7.05 -14.93 -16.01
C MET A 135 -8.17 -15.42 -16.95
N ALA A 136 -8.09 -15.11 -18.24
CA ALA A 136 -9.06 -15.56 -19.24
C ALA A 136 -8.69 -16.95 -19.79
N ASP A 137 -7.40 -17.21 -19.97
CA ASP A 137 -6.90 -18.35 -20.73
C ASP A 137 -6.31 -19.48 -19.87
N ASP A 138 -5.92 -19.20 -18.62
CA ASP A 138 -5.36 -20.15 -17.67
C ASP A 138 -6.31 -20.36 -16.47
N PRO A 139 -6.87 -21.57 -16.29
CA PRO A 139 -7.80 -21.86 -15.20
C PRO A 139 -7.13 -22.12 -13.84
N GLU A 140 -5.79 -22.27 -13.78
CA GLU A 140 -5.02 -22.47 -12.53
C GLU A 140 -4.41 -21.17 -11.98
#